data_AF-A0A397F179-F1
#
_entry.id   AF-A0A397F179-F1
#
_cell.length_a   1.000
_cell.length_b   1.000
_cell.length_c   1.000
_cell.angle_alpha   90.00
_cell.angle_beta   90.00
_cell.angle_gamma   90.00
#
_symmetry.space_group_name_H-M   'P 1'
#
loop_
_entity.id
_entity.type
_entity.pdbx_description
1 polymer ?
#
loop_
_entity_poly.entity_id
_entity_poly.type
_entity_poly.pdbx_seq_one_letter_code
_entity_poly.pdbx_strand_id
1 'polypeptide(L)'
;MIISTKPYTESDVRKILNIRCEEEDVEMSDDAKDLLTRIAMETSLRYAIHVIMTASLVCTKRKGTEVEVVDIKKVYSLFVDVKRSTQFLMEYQHEFMFNEIEDDDEDDEMA
;
A
#
# COMPACT_ATOMS: atom_id res chain seq x y z
N MET A 1 -11.56 24.44 22.18
CA MET A 1 -10.76 24.84 21.01
C MET A 1 -10.54 23.59 20.18
N ILE A 2 -10.95 23.57 18.91
CA ILE A 2 -10.77 22.43 18.02
C ILE A 2 -9.60 22.76 17.08
N ILE A 3 -8.57 21.93 17.07
CA ILE A 3 -7.39 22.10 16.20
C ILE A 3 -7.46 21.04 15.11
N SER A 4 -7.56 21.47 13.86
CA SER A 4 -7.60 20.57 12.69
C SER A 4 -6.20 20.28 12.17
N THR A 5 -5.94 19.03 11.80
CA THR A 5 -4.67 18.62 11.18
C THR A 5 -4.74 18.74 9.66
N LYS A 6 -3.58 19.00 9.04
CA LYS A 6 -3.45 19.06 7.58
C LYS A 6 -2.79 17.78 7.07
N PRO A 7 -3.09 17.34 5.83
CA PRO A 7 -2.37 16.25 5.20
C PRO A 7 -0.87 16.56 5.08
N TYR A 8 -0.05 15.52 5.19
CA TYR A 8 1.39 15.61 5.00
C TYR A 8 1.75 15.87 3.53
N THR A 9 2.83 16.62 3.31
CA THR A 9 3.43 16.75 1.97
C THR A 9 4.31 15.55 1.66
N GLU A 10 4.64 15.32 0.39
CA GLU A 10 5.58 14.25 -0.02
C GLU A 10 6.92 14.34 0.72
N SER A 11 7.42 15.57 0.93
CA SER A 11 8.66 15.81 1.67
C SER A 11 8.55 15.43 3.16
N ASP A 12 7.38 15.59 3.75
CA ASP A 12 7.12 15.18 5.14
C ASP A 12 6.99 13.66 5.23
N VAL A 13 6.32 13.04 4.26
CA VAL A 13 6.18 11.58 4.17
C VAL A 13 7.56 10.92 4.08
N ARG A 14 8.44 11.41 3.20
CA ARG A 14 9.81 10.88 3.08
C ARG A 14 10.58 10.97 4.40
N LYS A 15 10.46 12.09 5.12
CA LYS A 15 11.10 12.27 6.45
C LYS A 15 10.52 11.31 7.48
N ILE A 16 9.20 11.15 7.53
CA ILE A 16 8.54 10.23 8.46
C ILE A 16 9.03 8.81 8.20
N LEU A 17 9.09 8.39 6.93
CA LEU A 17 9.57 7.06 6.56
C LEU A 17 11.04 6.87 6.94
N ASN A 18 11.91 7.86 6.71
CA ASN A 18 13.31 7.79 7.14
C ASN A 18 13.46 7.60 8.65
N ILE A 19 12.73 8.39 9.45
CA ILE A 19 12.73 8.24 10.91
C ILE A 19 12.26 6.84 11.30
N ARG A 20 11.26 6.28 10.59
CA ARG A 20 10.79 4.90 10.86
C ARG A 20 11.81 3.84 10.49
N CYS A 21 12.54 4.01 9.39
CA CYS A 21 13.63 3.10 9.04
C CYS A 21 14.73 3.12 10.12
N GLU A 22 15.07 4.30 10.65
CA GLU A 22 16.06 4.45 11.73
C GLU A 22 15.58 3.81 13.05
N GLU A 23 14.32 4.06 13.45
CA GLU A 23 13.75 3.51 14.69
C GLU A 23 13.62 1.97 14.66
N GLU A 24 13.30 1.40 13.49
CA GLU A 24 13.14 -0.05 13.32
C GLU A 24 14.48 -0.74 12.96
N ASP A 25 15.59 -0.01 12.94
CA ASP A 25 16.95 -0.49 12.59
C ASP A 25 16.99 -1.20 11.22
N VAL A 26 16.35 -0.59 10.22
CA VAL A 26 16.27 -1.12 8.85
C VAL A 26 17.08 -0.24 7.89
N GLU A 27 18.18 -0.78 7.39
CA GLU A 27 18.93 -0.17 6.28
C GLU A 27 18.14 -0.33 4.97
N MET A 28 17.80 0.79 4.32
CA MET A 28 17.14 0.82 3.01
C MET A 28 17.88 1.75 2.05
N SER A 29 17.98 1.33 0.79
CA SER A 29 18.58 2.16 -0.25
C SER A 29 17.75 3.40 -0.58
N ASP A 30 18.39 4.46 -1.06
CA ASP A 30 17.69 5.71 -1.39
C ASP A 30 16.63 5.51 -2.49
N ASP A 31 16.91 4.67 -3.48
CA ASP A 31 15.93 4.30 -4.53
C ASP A 31 14.70 3.58 -3.93
N ALA A 32 14.93 2.73 -2.91
CA ALA A 32 13.86 2.03 -2.22
C ALA A 32 12.99 3.00 -1.41
N LYS A 33 13.61 3.97 -0.72
CA LYS A 33 12.92 5.04 0.03
C LYS A 33 12.09 5.94 -0.90
N ASP A 34 12.60 6.27 -2.08
CA ASP A 34 11.88 7.09 -3.05
C ASP A 34 10.67 6.35 -3.63
N LEU A 35 10.82 5.06 -3.95
CA LEU A 35 9.68 4.23 -4.36
C LEU A 35 8.64 4.11 -3.24
N LEU A 36 9.08 3.85 -2.02
CA LEU A 36 8.18 3.71 -0.87
C LEU A 36 7.41 5.01 -0.60
N THR A 37 8.05 6.16 -0.76
CA THR A 37 7.42 7.48 -0.62
C THR A 37 6.30 7.66 -1.64
N ARG A 38 6.53 7.28 -2.91
CA ARG A 38 5.48 7.32 -3.94
C ARG A 38 4.31 6.39 -3.60
N ILE A 39 4.60 5.16 -3.17
CA ILE A 39 3.58 4.20 -2.72
C ILE A 39 2.77 4.79 -1.55
N ALA A 40 3.41 5.46 -0.59
CA ALA A 40 2.76 6.08 0.54
C ALA A 40 1.80 7.22 0.13
N MET A 41 2.17 8.00 -0.89
CA MET A 41 1.35 9.08 -1.44
C MET A 41 0.13 8.56 -2.21
N GLU A 42 0.29 7.46 -2.96
CA GLU A 42 -0.80 6.85 -3.72
C GLU A 42 -1.78 6.06 -2.84
N THR A 43 -1.27 5.43 -1.78
CA THR A 43 -2.05 4.55 -0.89
C THR A 43 -2.32 5.22 0.47
N SER A 44 -1.49 4.93 1.48
CA SER A 44 -1.51 5.55 2.80
C SER A 44 -0.16 5.41 3.50
N LEU A 45 0.16 6.36 4.38
CA LEU A 45 1.36 6.31 5.22
C LEU A 45 1.40 5.05 6.10
N ARG A 46 0.25 4.59 6.59
CA ARG A 46 0.16 3.37 7.41
C ARG A 46 0.61 2.13 6.64
N TYR A 47 0.16 2.00 5.39
CA TYR A 47 0.57 0.87 4.54
C TYR A 47 2.07 0.89 4.29
N ALA A 48 2.64 2.06 3.97
CA ALA A 48 4.08 2.20 3.77
C ALA A 48 4.92 1.80 4.99
N ILE A 49 4.48 2.13 6.22
CA ILE A 49 5.17 1.70 7.45
C ILE A 49 5.15 0.18 7.60
N HIS A 50 4.03 -0.49 7.31
CA HIS A 50 3.98 -1.96 7.32
C HIS A 50 4.87 -2.58 6.24
N VAL A 51 5.02 -1.91 5.10
CA VAL A 51 5.93 -2.34 4.03
C VAL A 51 7.39 -2.30 4.48
N ILE A 52 7.82 -1.34 5.33
CA ILE A 52 9.19 -1.31 5.87
C ILE A 52 9.52 -2.61 6.61
N MET A 53 8.63 -3.02 7.54
CA MET A 53 8.84 -4.23 8.36
C MET A 53 8.85 -5.51 7.52
N THR A 54 7.90 -5.62 6.60
CA THR A 54 7.79 -6.81 5.75
C THR A 54 8.90 -6.87 4.71
N ALA A 55 9.36 -5.73 4.19
CA ALA A 55 10.50 -5.67 3.27
C ALA A 55 11.81 -6.01 3.95
N SER A 56 12.00 -5.61 5.22
CA SER A 56 13.12 -6.06 6.05
C SER A 56 13.16 -7.58 6.17
N LEU A 57 12.02 -8.23 6.47
CA LEU A 57 11.94 -9.69 6.54
C LEU A 57 12.27 -10.38 5.20
N VAL A 58 11.80 -9.80 4.08
CA VAL A 58 12.12 -10.31 2.74
C VAL A 58 13.61 -10.17 2.44
N CYS A 59 14.23 -9.05 2.81
CA CYS A 59 15.66 -8.83 2.69
C CYS A 59 16.46 -9.83 3.53
N THR A 60 16.08 -10.03 4.79
CA THR A 60 16.70 -11.06 5.67
C THR A 60 16.60 -12.45 5.05
N LYS A 61 15.45 -12.79 4.45
CA LYS A 61 15.26 -14.07 3.74
C LYS A 61 16.16 -14.20 2.50
N ARG A 62 16.43 -13.10 1.80
CA ARG A 62 17.42 -13.03 0.70
C ARG A 62 18.86 -13.09 1.20
N LYS A 63 19.09 -12.96 2.51
CA LYS A 63 20.40 -12.74 3.14
C LYS A 63 21.05 -11.43 2.67
N GLY A 64 20.22 -10.43 2.34
CA GLY A 64 20.68 -9.07 2.09
C GLY A 64 20.92 -8.32 3.40
N THR A 65 21.79 -7.31 3.35
CA THR A 65 22.05 -6.39 4.47
C THR A 65 21.21 -5.12 4.36
N GLU A 66 20.89 -4.70 3.14
CA GLU A 66 20.11 -3.49 2.85
C GLU A 66 18.87 -3.85 2.03
N VAL A 67 17.74 -3.24 2.35
CA VAL A 67 16.49 -3.41 1.60
C VAL A 67 16.58 -2.67 0.27
N GLU A 68 16.35 -3.41 -0.81
CA GLU A 68 16.37 -2.88 -2.17
C GLU A 68 14.95 -2.74 -2.73
N VAL A 69 14.84 -2.07 -3.89
CA VAL A 69 13.59 -1.92 -4.65
C VAL A 69 12.92 -3.27 -4.95
N VAL A 70 13.71 -4.33 -5.15
CA VAL A 70 13.19 -5.68 -5.42
C VAL A 70 12.41 -6.26 -4.24
N ASP A 71 12.84 -5.95 -3.02
CA ASP A 71 12.21 -6.43 -1.80
C ASP A 71 10.85 -5.72 -1.59
N ILE A 72 10.80 -4.41 -1.82
CA ILE A 72 9.56 -3.62 -1.80
C ILE A 72 8.56 -4.10 -2.85
N LYS A 73 9.01 -4.31 -4.09
CA LYS A 73 8.14 -4.82 -5.18
C LYS A 73 7.53 -6.18 -4.83
N LYS A 74 8.32 -7.05 -4.20
CA LYS A 74 7.86 -8.37 -3.76
C LYS A 74 6.85 -8.28 -2.63
N VAL A 75 7.04 -7.37 -1.67
CA VAL A 75 6.04 -7.12 -0.63
C VAL A 75 4.76 -6.54 -1.21
N TYR A 76 4.88 -5.59 -2.14
CA TYR A 76 3.75 -4.93 -2.78
C TYR A 76 2.87 -5.88 -3.62
N SER A 77 3.45 -6.96 -4.16
CA SER A 77 2.68 -8.01 -4.83
C SER A 77 2.01 -8.97 -3.84
N LEU A 78 2.60 -9.19 -2.66
CA LEU A 78 2.06 -10.08 -1.63
C LEU A 78 0.97 -9.43 -0.77
N PHE A 79 1.12 -8.16 -0.44
CA PHE A 79 0.23 -7.44 0.47
C PHE A 79 -0.48 -6.31 -0.26
N VAL A 80 -1.81 -6.41 -0.33
CA VAL A 80 -2.67 -5.48 -1.08
C VAL A 80 -3.11 -4.35 -0.16
N ASP A 81 -3.10 -3.11 -0.65
CA ASP A 81 -3.66 -1.96 0.05
C ASP A 81 -5.18 -1.87 -0.10
N VAL A 82 -5.82 -1.02 0.71
CA VAL A 82 -7.29 -0.91 0.75
C VAL A 82 -7.89 -0.56 -0.61
N LYS A 83 -7.26 0.32 -1.40
CA LYS A 83 -7.83 0.73 -2.69
C LYS A 83 -7.79 -0.43 -3.68
N ARG A 84 -6.64 -1.11 -3.76
CA ARG A 84 -6.50 -2.29 -4.60
C ARG A 84 -7.40 -3.44 -4.14
N SER A 85 -7.60 -3.62 -2.83
CA SER A 85 -8.49 -4.66 -2.31
C SER A 85 -9.95 -4.37 -2.65
N THR A 86 -10.38 -3.10 -2.61
CA THR A 86 -11.74 -2.73 -3.01
C THR A 86 -11.98 -2.93 -4.50
N GLN A 87 -10.99 -2.61 -5.36
CA GLN A 87 -11.09 -2.85 -6.79
C GLN A 87 -11.16 -4.35 -7.11
N PHE A 88 -10.31 -5.15 -6.45
CA PHE A 88 -10.36 -6.60 -6.56
C PHE A 88 -11.74 -7.15 -6.16
N LEU A 89 -12.33 -6.64 -5.08
CA LEU A 89 -13.67 -7.07 -4.67
C LEU A 89 -14.72 -6.69 -5.70
N MET A 90 -14.64 -5.48 -6.29
CA MET A 90 -15.54 -5.02 -7.34
C MET A 90 -15.46 -5.85 -8.62
N GLU A 91 -14.25 -6.23 -9.05
CA GLU A 91 -14.03 -7.01 -10.27
C GLU A 91 -14.53 -8.45 -10.15
N TYR A 92 -14.39 -9.05 -8.97
CA TYR A 92 -14.80 -10.43 -8.68
C TYR A 92 -16.14 -10.51 -7.94
N GLN A 93 -16.94 -9.45 -7.98
CA GLN A 93 -18.21 -9.30 -7.27
C GLN A 93 -19.13 -10.53 -7.40
N HIS A 94 -19.25 -11.08 -8.61
CA HIS A 94 -20.08 -12.26 -8.91
C HIS A 94 -19.59 -13.56 -8.24
N GLU A 95 -18.31 -13.64 -7.84
CA GLU A 95 -17.76 -14.80 -7.14
C GLU A 95 -17.96 -14.73 -5.61
N PHE A 96 -18.35 -13.55 -5.09
CA PHE A 96 -18.58 -13.35 -3.65
C PHE A 96 -20.04 -13.60 -3.26
N MET A 97 -20.20 -14.17 -2.07
CA MET A 97 -21.44 -14.77 -1.56
C MET A 97 -22.63 -13.79 -1.39
N PHE A 98 -22.38 -12.49 -1.39
CA PHE A 98 -23.38 -11.43 -1.21
C PHE A 98 -23.23 -10.40 -2.33
N ASN A 99 -23.79 -10.71 -3.49
CA ASN A 99 -23.90 -9.81 -4.61
C ASN A 99 -25.39 -9.58 -4.92
N GLU A 100 -26.11 -8.99 -3.96
CA GLU A 100 -27.44 -8.39 -4.21
C GLU A 100 -27.23 -6.93 -4.62
N ILE A 101 -26.49 -6.71 -5.70
CA ILE A 101 -26.71 -5.50 -6.49
C ILE A 101 -27.68 -5.99 -7.56
N GLU A 102 -28.94 -5.55 -7.45
CA GLU A 102 -29.97 -5.82 -8.43
C GLU A 102 -29.39 -5.49 -9.82
N ASP A 103 -29.36 -6.50 -10.70
CA ASP A 103 -29.10 -6.30 -12.12
C ASP A 103 -30.23 -5.41 -12.65
N ASP A 104 -30.04 -4.09 -12.63
CA ASP A 104 -30.95 -3.10 -13.23
C ASP A 104 -30.84 -3.08 -14.78
N ASP A 105 -30.39 -4.21 -15.37
CA ASP A 105 -30.11 -4.40 -16.79
C ASP A 105 -31.11 -5.39 -17.46
N GLU A 106 -32.29 -5.61 -16.88
CA GLU A 106 -33.42 -6.31 -17.53
C GLU A 106 -34.66 -5.40 -17.63
N ASP A 107 -34.61 -4.29 -18.38
CA ASP A 107 -35.83 -3.58 -18.80
C ASP A 107 -35.65 -2.72 -20.07
N ASP A 108 -34.86 -3.17 -21.04
CA ASP A 108 -34.81 -2.52 -22.37
C ASP A 108 -34.90 -3.53 -23.54
N GLU A 109 -35.65 -4.63 -23.36
CA GLU A 109 -35.99 -5.53 -24.46
C GLU A 109 -37.40 -6.15 -24.35
N MET A 110 -38.46 -5.35 -24.13
CA MET A 110 -39.83 -5.67 -24.60
C MET A 110 -40.73 -4.42 -24.74
N ALA A 111 -40.79 -3.82 -25.93
CA ALA A 111 -42.02 -3.36 -26.62
C ALA A 111 -41.71 -2.59 -27.91
#